data_AF-A0A931UC55-F1
#
_entry.id   AF-A0A931UC55-F1
#
_cell.length_a   1.000
_cell.length_b   1.000
_cell.length_c   1.000
_cell.angle_alpha   90.00
_cell.angle_beta   90.00
_cell.angle_gamma   90.00
#
_symmetry.space_group_name_H-M   'P 1'
#
loop_
_entity.id
_entity.type
_entity.pdbx_description
1 polymer ?
#
loop_
_entity_poly.entity_id
_entity_poly.type
_entity_poly.pdbx_seq_one_letter_code
_entity_poly.pdbx_strand_id
1 'polypeptide(L)'
;MAKRVKLDLELPDELLGQLREEEIEAKVKEALVMELLREHRLSQGKAAELLGVDRHRLFDLMTKYRVPVIDLTSEELKDELEKTLPRS
;
A
#
# COMPACT_ATOMS: atom_id res chain seq x y z
N MET A 1 -7.56 11.53 15.75
CA MET A 1 -6.67 12.71 15.76
C MET A 1 -5.56 12.46 14.76
N ALA A 2 -5.30 13.38 13.83
CA ALA A 2 -4.19 13.28 12.88
C ALA A 2 -2.97 13.99 13.47
N LYS A 3 -1.81 13.31 13.51
CA LYS A 3 -0.54 13.90 13.92
C LYS A 3 0.34 14.07 12.69
N ARG A 4 0.91 15.27 12.51
CA ARG A 4 1.87 15.54 11.43
C ARG A 4 3.27 15.19 11.90
N VAL A 5 4.02 14.50 11.05
CA VAL A 5 5.44 14.17 11.24
C VAL A 5 6.19 14.81 10.08
N LYS A 6 7.35 15.41 10.35
CA LYS A 6 8.30 15.84 9.32
C LYS A 6 9.39 14.78 9.18
N LEU A 7 9.77 14.49 7.94
CA LEU A 7 10.83 13.56 7.59
C LEU A 7 11.87 14.35 6.80
N ASP A 8 13.10 14.37 7.27
CA ASP A 8 14.24 14.92 6.55
C ASP A 8 15.02 13.75 5.95
N LEU A 9 15.28 13.80 4.64
CA LEU A 9 15.96 12.74 3.89
C LEU A 9 17.14 13.33 3.13
N GLU A 10 18.30 12.71 3.24
CA GLU A 10 19.45 13.03 2.40
C GLU A 10 19.44 12.12 1.17
N LEU A 11 19.43 12.73 -0.02
CA LEU A 11 19.46 12.03 -1.31
C LEU A 11 20.61 12.60 -2.14
N PRO A 12 21.26 11.78 -2.98
CA PRO A 12 22.23 12.26 -3.96
C PRO A 12 21.64 13.38 -4.84
N ASP A 13 22.40 14.45 -5.06
CA ASP A 13 21.98 15.61 -5.88
C ASP A 13 21.52 15.22 -7.29
N GLU A 14 22.15 14.18 -7.86
CA GLU A 14 21.82 13.62 -9.17
C GLU A 14 20.35 13.14 -9.26
N LEU A 15 19.79 12.67 -8.14
CA LEU A 15 18.40 12.23 -8.06
C LEU A 15 17.45 13.41 -7.82
N LEU A 16 17.89 14.42 -7.06
CA LEU A 16 17.14 15.66 -6.82
C LEU A 16 16.99 16.49 -8.10
N GLY A 17 17.97 16.44 -9.00
CA GLY A 17 17.89 17.10 -10.30
C GLY A 17 16.89 16.45 -11.27
N GLN A 18 16.43 15.21 -11.01
CA GLN A 18 15.56 14.44 -11.89
C GLN A 18 14.09 14.39 -11.43
N LEU A 19 13.81 14.74 -10.18
CA LEU A 19 12.49 14.59 -9.56
C LEU A 19 12.08 15.88 -8.86
N ARG A 20 10.80 16.24 -8.99
CA ARG A 20 10.26 17.37 -8.23
C ARG A 20 10.03 16.96 -6.77
N GLU A 21 10.13 17.89 -5.84
CA GLU A 21 9.96 17.62 -4.41
C GLU A 21 8.60 16.97 -4.11
N GLU A 22 7.53 17.40 -4.78
CA GLU A 22 6.19 16.84 -4.60
C GLU A 22 6.10 15.38 -5.08
N GLU A 23 6.90 14.99 -6.07
CA GLU A 23 6.97 13.61 -6.55
C GLU A 23 7.69 12.71 -5.56
N ILE A 24 8.70 13.25 -4.86
CA ILE A 24 9.41 12.54 -3.80
C ILE A 24 8.47 12.34 -2.61
N GLU A 25 7.80 13.39 -2.14
CA GLU A 25 6.87 13.29 -1.01
C GLU A 25 5.75 12.26 -1.30
N ALA A 26 5.15 12.32 -2.49
CA ALA A 26 4.12 11.37 -2.90
C ALA A 26 4.66 9.92 -2.91
N LYS A 27 5.85 9.68 -3.48
CA LYS A 27 6.47 8.35 -3.51
C LYS A 27 6.81 7.82 -2.13
N VAL A 28 7.35 8.67 -1.24
CA VAL A 28 7.67 8.30 0.14
C VAL A 28 6.39 7.94 0.90
N LYS A 29 5.33 8.74 0.74
CA LYS A 29 4.03 8.46 1.36
C LYS A 29 3.43 7.16 0.85
N GLU A 30 3.42 6.92 -0.47
CA GLU A 30 2.98 5.65 -1.06
C GLU A 30 3.74 4.47 -0.47
N ALA A 31 5.08 4.53 -0.48
CA ALA A 31 5.92 3.45 0.02
C ALA A 31 5.67 3.14 1.51
N LEU A 32 5.56 4.18 2.36
CA LEU A 32 5.26 4.01 3.77
C LEU A 32 3.89 3.36 4.01
N VAL A 33 2.85 3.82 3.30
CA VAL A 33 1.49 3.25 3.43
C VAL A 33 1.47 1.79 2.98
N MET A 34 2.18 1.46 1.89
CA MET A 34 2.28 0.09 1.39
C MET A 34 3.02 -0.83 2.37
N GLU A 35 4.09 -0.35 3.01
CA GLU A 35 4.82 -1.16 4.00
C GLU A 35 3.96 -1.41 5.25
N LEU A 36 3.25 -0.40 5.77
CA LEU A 36 2.34 -0.56 6.90
C LEU A 36 1.16 -1.49 6.58
N LEU A 37 0.69 -1.49 5.33
CA LEU A 37 -0.32 -2.41 4.86
C LEU A 37 0.21 -3.86 4.81
N ARG A 38 1.44 -4.04 4.32
CA ARG A 38 2.14 -5.34 4.31
C ARG A 38 2.37 -5.88 5.71
N GLU A 39 2.70 -5.02 6.67
CA GLU A 39 2.86 -5.39 8.09
C GLU A 39 1.51 -5.65 8.81
N HIS A 40 0.38 -5.59 8.11
CA HIS A 40 -0.98 -5.67 8.68
C HIS A 40 -1.28 -4.62 9.76
N ARG A 41 -0.52 -3.52 9.80
CA ARG A 41 -0.74 -2.39 10.71
C ARG A 41 -1.74 -1.38 10.18
N LEU A 42 -2.07 -1.51 8.90
CA LEU A 42 -3.02 -0.67 8.19
C LEU A 42 -3.98 -1.56 7.40
N SER A 43 -5.28 -1.25 7.41
CA SER A 43 -6.25 -1.93 6.55
C SER A 43 -6.24 -1.34 5.14
N GLN A 44 -6.70 -2.10 4.14
CA GLN A 44 -6.83 -1.61 2.76
C GLN A 44 -7.71 -0.35 2.67
N GLY A 45 -8.85 -0.33 3.39
CA GLY A 45 -9.72 0.84 3.45
C GLY A 45 -9.02 2.09 4.00
N LYS A 46 -8.22 1.93 5.06
CA LYS A 46 -7.48 3.05 5.64
C LYS A 46 -6.31 3.49 4.75
N ALA A 47 -5.67 2.56 4.04
CA ALA A 47 -4.64 2.86 3.05
C ALA A 47 -5.20 3.72 1.90
N ALA A 48 -6.35 3.34 1.34
CA ALA A 48 -7.07 4.12 0.33
C ALA A 48 -7.40 5.54 0.85
N GLU A 49 -7.96 5.64 2.06
CA GLU A 49 -8.29 6.94 2.68
C GLU A 49 -7.05 7.82 2.87
N LEU A 50 -5.94 7.27 3.38
CA LEU A 50 -4.71 8.02 3.62
C LEU A 50 -4.05 8.53 2.33
N LEU A 51 -4.14 7.74 1.26
CA LEU A 51 -3.61 8.09 -0.05
C LEU A 51 -4.58 8.95 -0.87
N GLY A 52 -5.85 9.06 -0.45
CA GLY A 52 -6.88 9.78 -1.19
C GLY A 52 -7.22 9.12 -2.52
N VAL A 53 -7.16 7.79 -2.59
CA VAL A 53 -7.38 7.01 -3.81
C VAL A 53 -8.57 6.07 -3.66
N ASP A 54 -9.19 5.68 -4.77
CA ASP A 54 -10.21 4.65 -4.77
C ASP A 54 -9.62 3.23 -4.65
N ARG A 55 -10.51 2.23 -4.57
CA ARG A 55 -10.12 0.82 -4.42
C ARG A 55 -9.33 0.27 -5.61
N HIS A 56 -9.67 0.66 -6.83
CA HIS A 56 -8.96 0.19 -8.03
C HIS A 56 -7.53 0.72 -8.02
N ARG A 57 -7.39 2.01 -7.73
CA ARG A 57 -6.08 2.65 -7.68
C ARG A 57 -5.23 2.12 -6.52
N LEU A 58 -5.85 1.78 -5.38
CA LEU A 58 -5.15 1.09 -4.30
C LEU A 58 -4.59 -0.26 -4.78
N PHE A 59 -5.35 -1.07 -5.52
CA PHE A 59 -4.88 -2.35 -6.03
C PHE A 59 -3.75 -2.21 -7.06
N ASP A 60 -3.77 -1.16 -7.90
CA ASP A 60 -2.63 -0.83 -8.76
C ASP A 60 -1.37 -0.55 -7.93
N LEU A 61 -1.50 0.22 -6.85
CA LEU A 61 -0.39 0.52 -5.95
C LEU A 61 0.09 -0.73 -5.22
N MET A 62 -0.80 -1.56 -4.70
CA MET A 62 -0.45 -2.84 -4.08
C MET A 62 0.33 -3.73 -5.06
N THR A 63 -0.09 -3.79 -6.32
CA THR A 63 0.62 -4.51 -7.39
C THR A 63 2.01 -3.91 -7.63
N LYS A 64 2.10 -2.58 -7.81
CA LYS A 64 3.35 -1.84 -8.03
C LYS A 64 4.36 -2.08 -6.90
N TYR A 65 3.90 -2.09 -5.65
CA TYR A 65 4.73 -2.27 -4.45
C TYR A 65 4.82 -3.73 -3.99
N ARG A 66 4.27 -4.69 -4.75
CA ARG A 66 4.28 -6.12 -4.42
C ARG A 66 3.71 -6.41 -3.03
N VAL A 67 2.62 -5.75 -2.69
CA VAL A 67 1.82 -6.03 -1.49
C VAL A 67 0.68 -6.98 -1.91
N PRO A 68 0.57 -8.17 -1.31
CA PRO A 68 -0.48 -9.11 -1.66
C PRO A 68 -1.87 -8.53 -1.34
N VAL A 69 -2.81 -8.65 -2.29
CA VAL A 69 -4.21 -8.23 -2.10
C VAL A 69 -4.96 -9.18 -1.17
N ILE A 70 -4.58 -10.45 -1.19
CA ILE A 70 -5.12 -11.53 -0.38
C ILE A 70 -3.92 -12.17 0.30
N ASP A 71 -3.97 -12.23 1.63
CA ASP A 71 -2.97 -12.88 2.45
C ASP A 71 -3.54 -14.22 2.93
N LEU A 72 -3.48 -15.21 2.04
CA LEU A 72 -3.86 -16.60 2.33
C LEU A 72 -2.65 -17.48 2.05
N THR A 73 -2.37 -18.40 2.96
CA THR A 73 -1.46 -19.53 2.69
C THR A 73 -2.05 -20.44 1.61
N SER A 74 -1.21 -21.31 1.02
CA SER A 74 -1.68 -22.26 0.00
C SER A 74 -2.72 -23.22 0.58
N GLU A 75 -2.54 -23.63 1.82
CA GLU A 75 -3.47 -24.46 2.58
C GLU A 75 -4.80 -23.74 2.84
N GLU A 76 -4.77 -22.50 3.33
CA GLU A 76 -6.00 -21.73 3.57
C GLU A 76 -6.76 -21.42 2.27
N LEU A 77 -6.02 -21.15 1.18
CA LEU A 77 -6.61 -20.99 -0.15
C LEU A 77 -7.29 -22.28 -0.61
N LYS A 78 -6.65 -23.43 -0.42
CA LYS A 78 -7.22 -24.73 -0.77
C LYS A 78 -8.50 -25.00 0.04
N ASP A 79 -8.45 -24.75 1.35
CA ASP A 79 -9.60 -24.90 2.23
C ASP A 79 -10.76 -23.95 1.86
N GLU A 80 -10.47 -22.72 1.40
CA GLU A 80 -11.49 -21.81 0.86
C GLU A 80 -12.09 -22.33 -0.46
N LEU A 81 -11.28 -22.84 -1.38
CA LEU A 81 -11.75 -23.36 -2.66
C LEU A 81 -12.61 -24.63 -2.50
N GLU A 82 -12.34 -25.44 -1.48
CA GLU A 82 -13.13 -26.63 -1.15
C GLU A 82 -14.45 -26.29 -0.43
N LYS A 83 -14.59 -25.09 0.14
CA LYS A 83 -15.87 -24.62 0.68
C LYS A 83 -16.83 -24.31 -0.47
N THR A 84 -17.92 -25.06 -0.55
CA THR A 84 -19.02 -24.76 -1.47
C THR A 84 -19.56 -23.36 -1.16
N LEU A 85 -19.49 -22.43 -2.13
CA LEU A 85 -20.10 -21.12 -2.01
C LEU A 85 -21.59 -21.30 -1.66
N PRO A 86 -22.11 -20.64 -0.61
CA PRO A 86 -23.53 -20.71 -0.30
C PRO A 86 -24.31 -20.26 -1.54
N ARG A 87 -25.19 -21.15 -2.03
CA ARG A 87 -26.14 -20.76 -3.07
C ARG A 87 -27.09 -19.75 -2.45
N SER A 88 -27.00 -18.50 -2.92
CA SER A 88 -27.98 -17.45 -2.68
C SER A 88 -29.33 -17.82 -3.24
#